data_AF-A0A4Q6BJK2-F1
#
_entry.id   AF-A0A4Q6BJK2-F1
#
_cell.length_a   1.000
_cell.length_b   1.000
_cell.length_c   1.000
_cell.angle_alpha   90.00
_cell.angle_beta   90.00
_cell.angle_gamma   90.00
#
_symmetry.space_group_name_H-M   'P 1'
#
loop_
_entity.id
_entity.type
_entity.pdbx_description
1 polymer ?
#
loop_
_entity_poly.entity_id
_entity_poly.type
_entity_poly.pdbx_seq_one_letter_code
_entity_poly.pdbx_strand_id
1 'polypeptide(L)'
;MHCVVMPSPFALFSDTAGRRSMIGLHILQGCSPMSIACCTVTFSETFFTIRQVAIRGGDFFVNPRLELRIPVSGPFETALFVDAGNVWVDPTLADPWNLRYTGGTGLRVSTPIGPVAVDYGINLRRRSWEDFGAFHFSIGLF
;
A
#
# COMPACT_ATOMS: atom_id res chain seq x y z
N MET A 1 27.14 1.68 30.01
CA MET A 1 26.26 2.29 28.99
C MET A 1 26.81 3.67 28.66
N HIS A 2 27.26 3.90 27.44
CA HIS A 2 27.75 5.22 27.04
C HIS A 2 26.81 5.78 25.97
N CYS A 3 26.09 6.85 26.32
CA CYS A 3 25.26 7.60 25.41
C CYS A 3 26.16 8.56 24.62
N VAL A 4 26.28 8.34 23.31
CA VAL A 4 26.83 9.35 22.41
C VAL A 4 25.65 10.03 21.73
N VAL A 5 25.38 11.28 22.11
CA VAL A 5 24.33 12.10 21.50
C VAL A 5 24.85 12.57 20.14
N MET A 6 24.14 12.19 19.07
CA MET A 6 24.35 12.72 17.71
C MET A 6 23.40 13.91 17.48
N PRO A 7 23.78 14.94 16.70
CA PRO A 7 22.99 16.16 16.52
C PRO A 7 21.82 16.04 15.52
N SER A 8 21.21 14.86 15.38
CA SER A 8 20.05 14.59 14.52
C SER A 8 18.92 13.97 15.36
N PRO A 9 17.65 13.87 14.89
CA PRO A 9 16.59 13.25 15.69
C PRO A 9 16.75 11.72 15.85
N PHE A 10 17.91 11.17 15.47
CA PHE A 10 18.23 9.75 15.55
C PHE A 10 19.36 9.53 16.56
N ALA A 11 19.04 8.88 17.68
CA ALA A 11 20.05 8.34 18.58
C ALA A 11 20.41 6.92 18.14
N LEU A 12 21.70 6.67 17.89
CA LEU A 12 22.19 5.35 17.51
C LEU A 12 22.75 4.66 18.76
N PHE A 13 22.00 3.71 19.31
CA PHE A 13 22.44 2.91 20.46
C PHE A 13 23.22 1.68 19.98
N SER A 14 24.40 1.46 20.56
CA SER A 14 25.18 0.24 20.39
C SER A 14 25.23 -0.49 21.73
N ASP A 15 24.58 -1.65 21.79
CA ASP A 15 24.74 -2.57 22.92
C ASP A 15 26.11 -3.27 22.82
N THR A 16 26.60 -3.78 23.95
CA THR A 16 27.85 -4.54 24.13
C THR A 16 27.92 -5.82 23.28
N ALA A 17 26.85 -6.17 22.56
CA ALA A 17 26.74 -7.27 21.60
C ALA A 17 26.75 -6.84 20.11
N GLY A 18 27.01 -5.57 19.79
CA GLY A 18 27.30 -5.11 18.41
C GLY A 18 26.10 -5.04 17.44
N ARG A 19 24.86 -5.18 17.92
CA ARG A 19 23.65 -5.10 17.09
C ARG A 19 23.14 -3.65 17.03
N ARG A 20 23.10 -3.07 15.82
CA ARG A 20 22.63 -1.69 15.58
C ARG A 20 21.15 -1.71 15.17
N SER A 21 20.29 -1.00 15.91
CA SER A 21 18.87 -0.84 15.57
C SER A 21 18.50 0.65 15.54
N MET A 22 17.79 1.05 14.49
CA MET A 22 17.36 2.44 14.26
C MET A 22 15.92 2.59 14.79
N ILE A 23 15.69 3.56 15.67
CA ILE A 23 14.43 3.72 16.41
C ILE A 23 13.91 5.15 16.21
N GLY A 24 12.64 5.29 15.81
CA GLY A 24 11.96 6.59 15.67
C GLY A 24 11.43 7.09 17.02
N LEU A 25 11.76 8.33 17.37
CA LEU A 25 11.46 8.95 18.67
C LEU A 25 10.15 9.77 18.61
N HIS A 26 9.10 9.33 19.31
CA HIS A 26 7.95 10.18 19.64
C HIS A 26 8.00 10.53 21.14
N ILE A 27 8.18 11.81 21.44
CA ILE A 27 8.31 12.32 22.82
C ILE A 27 6.91 12.70 23.33
N LEU A 28 6.33 11.90 24.22
CA LEU A 28 5.17 12.33 25.02
C LEU A 28 5.70 13.00 26.30
N GLN A 29 5.61 14.33 26.37
CA GLN A 29 6.05 15.11 27.53
C GLN A 29 4.96 15.13 28.60
N GLY A 30 5.29 14.60 29.79
CA GLY A 30 4.54 14.84 31.01
C GLY A 30 5.50 14.84 32.21
N CYS A 31 6.14 15.97 32.51
CA CYS A 31 6.85 16.17 33.78
C CYS A 31 6.14 17.34 34.51
N SER A 32 5.54 17.06 35.67
CA SER A 32 5.01 18.05 36.62
C SER A 32 6.16 18.73 37.39
N PRO A 33 6.01 19.97 37.92
CA PRO A 33 7.14 20.85 38.20
C PRO A 33 7.81 20.65 39.57
N MET A 34 7.84 19.43 40.12
CA MET A 34 8.40 19.22 41.45
C MET A 34 8.94 17.80 41.69
N SER A 35 9.92 17.35 40.88
CA SER A 35 10.95 16.39 41.33
C SER A 35 12.04 16.23 40.25
N ILE A 36 13.30 16.47 40.60
CA ILE A 36 14.49 16.21 39.75
C ILE A 36 14.87 14.70 39.76
N ALA A 37 14.04 13.84 40.36
CA ALA A 37 14.25 12.41 40.35
C ALA A 37 13.58 11.76 39.12
N CYS A 38 14.41 11.39 38.15
CA CYS A 38 14.14 10.35 37.14
C CYS A 38 12.75 10.46 36.47
N CYS A 39 12.59 11.32 35.47
CA CYS A 39 11.53 11.11 34.47
C CYS A 39 11.91 9.80 33.73
N THR A 40 11.45 8.66 34.25
CA THR A 40 11.52 7.37 33.56
C THR A 40 10.72 7.51 32.28
N VAL A 41 11.42 7.69 31.16
CA VAL A 41 10.81 7.63 29.83
C VAL A 41 10.38 6.19 29.65
N THR A 42 9.10 5.92 29.90
CA THR A 42 8.48 4.64 29.60
C THR A 42 8.46 4.52 28.08
N PHE A 43 9.49 3.88 27.53
CA PHE A 43 9.59 3.59 26.10
C PHE A 43 8.56 2.50 25.81
N SER A 44 7.36 2.90 25.37
CA SER A 44 6.36 1.97 24.87
C SER A 44 6.90 1.38 23.57
N GLU A 45 7.39 0.15 23.62
CA GLU A 45 7.86 -0.61 22.47
C GLU A 45 6.71 -0.90 21.48
N THR A 46 6.30 0.08 20.69
CA THR A 46 5.56 -0.22 19.47
C THR A 46 6.55 -0.74 18.44
N PHE A 47 6.95 -2.00 18.62
CA PHE A 47 7.58 -2.80 17.58
C PHE A 47 6.62 -2.83 16.40
N PHE A 48 6.84 -1.99 15.39
CA PHE A 48 6.43 -2.30 14.03
C PHE A 48 7.25 -3.51 13.59
N THR A 49 6.82 -4.71 13.97
CA THR A 49 7.40 -5.94 13.45
C THR A 49 7.11 -5.96 11.96
N ILE A 50 8.11 -6.29 11.12
CA ILE A 50 7.94 -6.47 9.66
C ILE A 50 6.76 -7.41 9.33
N ARG A 51 6.32 -8.25 10.28
CA ARG A 51 5.10 -9.07 10.19
C ARG A 51 3.79 -8.28 10.07
N GLN A 52 3.76 -6.98 10.35
CA GLN A 52 2.55 -6.15 10.23
C GLN A 52 2.40 -5.47 8.86
N VAL A 53 3.43 -5.54 8.01
CA VAL A 53 3.31 -5.16 6.61
C VAL A 53 3.01 -6.43 5.83
N ALA A 54 1.81 -6.52 5.25
CA ALA A 54 1.52 -7.56 4.28
C ALA A 54 2.44 -7.35 3.08
N ILE A 55 3.60 -8.01 3.06
CA ILE A 55 4.48 -8.07 1.89
C ILE A 55 3.68 -8.84 0.82
N ARG A 56 3.06 -8.12 -0.10
CA ARG A 56 2.30 -8.66 -1.24
C ARG A 56 3.15 -8.72 -2.52
N GLY A 57 4.47 -8.81 -2.36
CA GLY A 57 5.41 -8.98 -3.48
C GLY A 57 5.70 -10.45 -3.76
N GLY A 58 6.12 -10.74 -4.99
CA GLY A 58 6.58 -12.05 -5.41
C GLY A 58 7.37 -11.96 -6.71
N ASP A 59 8.13 -13.00 -7.02
CA ASP A 59 9.05 -13.01 -8.15
C ASP A 59 8.37 -13.46 -9.46
N PHE A 60 7.14 -13.98 -9.36
CA PHE A 60 6.32 -14.40 -10.49
C PHE A 60 4.89 -13.89 -10.38
N PHE A 61 4.33 -13.34 -11.47
CA PHE A 61 2.95 -12.86 -11.50
C PHE A 61 2.28 -13.15 -12.83
N VAL A 62 0.95 -13.27 -12.80
CA VAL A 62 0.08 -13.40 -13.97
C VAL A 62 -1.08 -12.42 -13.80
N ASN A 63 -1.39 -11.64 -14.84
CA ASN A 63 -2.49 -10.66 -14.79
C ASN A 63 -3.17 -10.43 -16.17
N PRO A 64 -3.88 -11.42 -16.74
CA PRO A 64 -4.73 -11.20 -17.91
C PRO A 64 -5.85 -10.19 -17.65
N ARG A 65 -6.07 -9.32 -18.64
CA ARG A 65 -7.13 -8.32 -18.67
C ARG A 65 -7.95 -8.48 -19.95
N LEU A 66 -9.27 -8.53 -19.80
CA LEU A 66 -10.23 -8.48 -20.89
C LEU A 66 -10.96 -7.15 -20.81
N GLU A 67 -10.96 -6.40 -21.91
CA GLU A 67 -11.64 -5.10 -21.99
C GLU A 67 -12.52 -5.06 -23.25
N LEU A 68 -13.80 -4.81 -23.03
CA LEU A 68 -14.79 -4.63 -24.08
C LEU A 68 -15.17 -3.15 -24.14
N ARG A 69 -14.81 -2.49 -25.25
CA ARG A 69 -15.12 -1.09 -25.51
C ARG A 69 -16.33 -0.97 -26.43
N ILE A 70 -17.30 -0.18 -26.01
CA ILE A 70 -18.57 0.01 -26.70
C ILE A 70 -18.72 1.51 -26.99
N PRO A 71 -18.68 1.92 -28.26
CA PRO A 71 -18.99 3.29 -28.62
C PRO A 71 -20.48 3.55 -28.38
N VAL A 72 -20.82 4.53 -27.54
CA VAL A 72 -22.21 4.85 -27.21
C VAL A 72 -22.74 5.90 -28.17
N SER A 73 -22.12 7.08 -28.18
CA SER A 73 -22.54 8.19 -29.05
C SER A 73 -21.51 9.33 -29.05
N GLY A 74 -21.13 9.82 -30.22
CA GLY A 74 -20.27 11.00 -30.37
C GLY A 74 -18.96 10.87 -29.57
N PRO A 75 -18.69 11.77 -28.60
CA PRO A 75 -17.46 11.72 -27.80
C PRO A 75 -17.50 10.72 -26.64
N PHE A 76 -18.61 10.02 -26.41
CA PHE A 76 -18.80 9.10 -25.28
C PHE A 76 -18.56 7.64 -25.68
N GLU A 77 -17.66 6.99 -24.96
CA GLU A 77 -17.37 5.56 -25.05
C GLU A 77 -17.49 4.93 -23.66
N THR A 78 -18.10 3.75 -23.59
CA THR A 78 -18.10 2.97 -22.35
C THR A 78 -17.21 1.74 -22.51
N ALA A 79 -16.66 1.26 -21.41
CA ALA A 79 -15.96 0.00 -21.38
C ALA A 79 -16.47 -0.89 -20.25
N LEU A 80 -16.39 -2.19 -20.48
CA LEU A 80 -16.51 -3.20 -19.45
C LEU A 80 -15.17 -3.92 -19.39
N PHE A 81 -14.63 -4.12 -18.19
CA PHE A 81 -13.37 -4.81 -18.04
C PHE A 81 -13.47 -5.89 -16.97
N VAL A 82 -12.69 -6.96 -17.18
CA VAL A 82 -12.51 -8.04 -16.22
C VAL A 82 -11.02 -8.37 -16.18
N ASP A 83 -10.48 -8.32 -14.98
CA ASP A 83 -9.09 -8.65 -14.69
C ASP A 83 -9.04 -9.93 -13.87
N ALA A 84 -8.08 -10.79 -14.18
CA ALA A 84 -7.74 -11.93 -13.35
C ALA A 84 -6.25 -11.92 -13.09
N GLY A 85 -5.82 -12.09 -11.84
CA GLY A 85 -4.40 -12.09 -11.54
C GLY A 85 -4.01 -12.63 -10.17
N ASN A 86 -2.76 -13.03 -10.03
CA ASN A 86 -2.18 -13.41 -8.75
C ASN A 86 -0.64 -13.27 -8.80
N VAL A 87 -0.03 -13.18 -7.61
CA VAL A 87 1.41 -12.99 -7.43
C VAL A 87 1.91 -14.11 -6.52
N TRP A 88 3.01 -14.75 -6.91
CA TRP A 88 3.64 -15.85 -6.20
C TRP A 88 5.12 -15.55 -5.96
N VAL A 89 5.64 -16.00 -4.82
CA VAL A 89 7.07 -15.87 -4.49
C VAL A 89 7.91 -16.86 -5.28
N ASP A 90 7.40 -18.06 -5.53
CA ASP A 90 8.09 -19.11 -6.28
C ASP A 90 7.21 -19.56 -7.47
N PRO A 91 7.74 -19.59 -8.71
CA PRO A 91 6.99 -20.03 -9.89
C PRO A 91 6.54 -21.49 -9.82
N THR A 92 7.19 -22.36 -9.04
CA THR A 92 6.76 -23.75 -8.85
C THR A 92 5.45 -23.87 -8.06
N LEU A 93 5.07 -22.82 -7.33
CA LEU A 93 3.81 -22.70 -6.59
C LEU A 93 2.71 -22.00 -7.39
N ALA A 94 2.97 -21.66 -8.66
CA ALA A 94 2.00 -21.00 -9.51
C ALA A 94 0.81 -21.94 -9.78
N ASP A 95 -0.38 -21.49 -9.38
CA ASP A 95 -1.63 -22.19 -9.63
C ASP A 95 -2.55 -21.32 -10.51
N PRO A 96 -2.65 -21.63 -11.82
CA PRO A 96 -3.51 -20.88 -12.74
C PRO A 96 -4.99 -20.91 -12.38
N TRP A 97 -5.43 -21.85 -11.54
CA TRP A 97 -6.83 -21.98 -11.14
C TRP A 97 -7.18 -21.11 -9.91
N ASN A 98 -6.18 -20.63 -9.19
CA ASN A 98 -6.36 -19.77 -8.01
C ASN A 98 -5.98 -18.32 -8.31
N LEU A 99 -6.80 -17.69 -9.16
CA LEU A 99 -6.66 -16.28 -9.53
C LEU A 99 -7.60 -15.39 -8.73
N ARG A 100 -7.18 -14.13 -8.54
CA ARG A 100 -8.03 -13.05 -8.04
C ARG A 100 -8.78 -12.45 -9.21
N TYR A 101 -10.09 -12.27 -9.09
CA TYR A 101 -10.90 -11.68 -10.14
C TYR A 101 -11.46 -10.34 -9.71
N THR A 102 -11.40 -9.38 -10.62
CA THR A 102 -11.94 -8.03 -10.48
C THR A 102 -12.71 -7.73 -11.76
N GLY A 103 -13.83 -7.05 -11.63
CA GLY A 103 -14.65 -6.62 -12.76
C GLY A 103 -15.05 -5.18 -12.59
N GLY A 104 -15.26 -4.47 -13.69
CA GLY A 104 -15.62 -3.06 -13.61
C GLY A 104 -16.14 -2.50 -14.90
N THR A 105 -16.52 -1.24 -14.83
CA THR A 105 -16.98 -0.46 -15.97
C THR A 105 -16.27 0.87 -16.01
N GLY A 106 -16.05 1.36 -17.23
CA GLY A 106 -15.43 2.62 -17.54
C GLY A 106 -16.32 3.50 -18.38
N LEU A 107 -16.19 4.80 -18.19
CA LEU A 107 -16.72 5.83 -19.08
C LEU A 107 -15.57 6.70 -19.57
N ARG A 108 -15.52 6.91 -20.88
CA ARG A 108 -14.53 7.70 -21.58
C ARG A 108 -15.22 8.81 -22.34
N VAL A 109 -14.67 10.01 -22.22
CA VAL A 109 -15.19 11.21 -22.88
C VAL A 109 -14.05 11.93 -23.59
N SER A 110 -14.18 12.08 -24.90
CA SER A 110 -13.26 12.89 -25.70
C SER A 110 -13.61 14.37 -25.55
N THR A 111 -12.83 15.11 -24.77
CA THR A 111 -12.98 16.57 -24.63
C THR A 111 -11.96 17.31 -25.50
N PRO A 112 -12.20 18.57 -25.90
CA PRO A 112 -11.24 19.36 -26.67
C PRO A 112 -9.88 19.57 -25.97
N ILE A 113 -9.85 19.47 -24.64
CA ILE A 113 -8.65 19.65 -23.81
C ILE A 113 -7.87 18.31 -23.70
N GLY A 114 -8.55 17.18 -23.92
CA GLY A 114 -7.97 15.84 -23.87
C GLY A 114 -9.02 14.77 -23.56
N PRO A 115 -8.72 13.49 -23.85
CA PRO A 115 -9.60 12.41 -23.47
C PRO A 115 -9.57 12.21 -21.94
N VAL A 116 -10.75 11.97 -21.37
CA VAL A 116 -10.98 11.79 -19.94
C VAL A 116 -11.55 10.40 -19.72
N ALA A 117 -11.01 9.64 -18.77
CA ALA A 117 -11.52 8.32 -18.41
C ALA A 117 -11.85 8.24 -16.92
N VAL A 118 -12.97 7.61 -16.62
CA VAL A 118 -13.45 7.28 -15.27
C VAL A 118 -13.72 5.80 -15.25
N ASP A 119 -13.03 5.05 -14.41
CA ASP A 119 -13.20 3.61 -14.24
C ASP A 119 -13.60 3.28 -12.81
N TYR A 120 -14.57 2.38 -12.64
CA TYR A 120 -14.95 1.84 -11.35
C TYR A 120 -14.83 0.31 -11.38
N GLY A 121 -13.91 -0.21 -10.58
CA GLY A 121 -13.64 -1.64 -10.45
C GLY A 121 -14.12 -2.19 -9.11
N ILE A 122 -14.63 -3.41 -9.10
CA ILE A 122 -15.06 -4.15 -7.90
C ILE A 122 -14.32 -5.48 -7.79
N ASN A 123 -13.94 -5.83 -6.56
CA ASN A 123 -13.28 -7.08 -6.25
C ASN A 123 -14.32 -8.20 -6.10
N LEU A 124 -14.39 -9.10 -7.09
CA LEU A 124 -15.44 -10.14 -7.15
C LEU A 124 -15.34 -11.18 -6.03
N ARG A 125 -14.15 -11.39 -5.47
CA ARG A 125 -13.91 -12.30 -4.33
C ARG A 125 -13.12 -11.58 -3.24
N ARG A 126 -13.64 -10.47 -2.70
CA ARG A 126 -12.95 -9.66 -1.69
C ARG A 126 -12.57 -10.46 -0.44
N ARG A 127 -11.44 -10.12 0.18
CA ARG A 127 -11.10 -10.53 1.55
C ARG A 127 -11.67 -9.52 2.57
N SER A 128 -11.76 -9.89 3.85
CA SER A 128 -12.37 -9.01 4.88
C SER A 128 -11.61 -7.70 5.09
N TRP A 129 -10.32 -7.67 4.74
CA TRP A 129 -9.44 -6.50 4.83
C TRP A 129 -9.16 -5.83 3.48
N GLU A 130 -9.88 -6.22 2.41
CA GLU A 130 -9.77 -5.59 1.09
C GLU A 130 -10.97 -4.70 0.82
N ASP A 131 -10.70 -3.58 0.15
CA ASP A 131 -11.76 -2.68 -0.30
C ASP A 131 -12.67 -3.39 -1.29
N PHE A 132 -13.96 -3.03 -1.25
CA PHE A 132 -14.97 -3.59 -2.13
C PHE A 132 -14.70 -3.24 -3.60
N GLY A 133 -14.23 -2.02 -3.84
CA GLY A 133 -13.93 -1.52 -5.17
C GLY A 133 -13.04 -0.29 -5.12
N ALA A 134 -12.53 0.10 -6.28
CA ALA A 134 -11.64 1.23 -6.46
C ALA A 134 -12.17 2.13 -7.58
N PHE A 135 -12.10 3.44 -7.33
CA PHE A 135 -12.40 4.45 -8.31
C PHE A 135 -11.09 4.96 -8.92
N HIS A 136 -11.03 4.95 -10.24
CA HIS A 136 -9.88 5.42 -11.01
C HIS A 136 -10.31 6.50 -11.99
N PHE A 137 -9.48 7.52 -12.12
CA PHE A 137 -9.70 8.63 -13.03
C PHE A 137 -8.39 9.02 -13.69
N SER A 138 -8.43 9.29 -14.99
CA SER A 138 -7.29 9.76 -15.76
C SER A 138 -7.70 10.82 -16.78
N ILE A 139 -6.77 11.76 -17.02
CA ILE A 139 -6.89 12.80 -18.05
C ILE A 139 -5.64 12.67 -18.92
N GLY A 140 -5.83 12.56 -20.23
CA GLY A 140 -4.74 12.42 -21.20
C GLY A 140 -4.73 11.05 -21.85
N LEU A 141 -3.60 10.70 -22.48
CA LEU A 141 -3.48 9.45 -23.26
C LEU A 141 -3.52 8.24 -22.31
N PHE A 142 -4.45 7.32 -22.56
CA PHE A 142 -4.65 6.07 -21.82
C PHE A 142 -4.70 4.87 -22.76
#